data_AF-R9IVX1-F1
#
_entry.id   AF-R9IVX1-F1
#
_cell.length_a   1.000
_cell.length_b   1.000
_cell.length_c   1.000
_cell.angle_alpha   90.00
_cell.angle_beta   90.00
_cell.angle_gamma   90.00
#
_symmetry.space_group_name_H-M   'P 1'
#
loop_
_entity.id
_entity.type
_entity.pdbx_description
1 polymer ?
#
loop_
_entity_poly.entity_id
_entity_poly.type
_entity_poly.pdbx_seq_one_letter_code
_entity_poly.pdbx_strand_id
1 'polypeptide(L)'
;MGFPSREVVERIRREYPAGTRVELLRMDDVQAPPIGTKGTVTGVDDTASVMVAWDNGSHLHAIYGEDKIRRIPLERKDNGMNAKQAFEKLGYTQVRADDDYIIYEKEIDGGADKKVVDFCTQLENVRVSFESEMDTPSIDMGLFKAISVQLAELGWAQ
;
A
#
# COMPACT_ATOMS: atom_id res chain seq x y z
N MET A 1 11.60 22.81 18.56
CA MET A 1 11.21 21.54 17.94
C MET A 1 12.39 21.02 17.15
N GLY A 2 12.86 19.81 17.44
CA GLY A 2 13.84 19.14 16.59
C GLY A 2 13.09 18.53 15.41
N PHE A 3 13.52 18.81 14.19
CA PHE A 3 12.97 18.15 13.02
C PHE A 3 13.28 16.64 13.09
N PRO A 4 12.31 15.77 12.77
CA PRO A 4 12.58 14.34 12.69
C PRO A 4 13.69 14.07 11.66
N SER A 5 14.58 13.13 11.97
CA SER A 5 15.62 12.71 11.03
C SER A 5 15.01 12.17 9.74
N ARG A 6 15.69 12.33 8.61
CA ARG A 6 15.23 11.84 7.30
C ARG A 6 14.83 10.36 7.31
N GLU A 7 15.52 9.52 8.09
CA GLU A 7 15.18 8.10 8.27
C GLU A 7 13.78 7.89 8.88
N VAL A 8 13.35 8.77 9.78
CA VAL A 8 12.01 8.71 10.41
C VAL A 8 10.94 9.10 9.40
N VAL A 9 11.18 10.16 8.63
CA VAL A 9 10.26 10.60 7.55
C VAL A 9 10.09 9.48 6.54
N GLU A 10 11.18 8.87 6.08
CA GLU A 10 11.14 7.76 5.11
C GLU A 10 10.46 6.51 5.70
N ARG A 11 10.65 6.22 6.98
CA ARG A 11 9.90 5.13 7.65
C ARG A 11 8.39 5.41 7.64
N ILE A 12 7.98 6.62 7.97
CA ILE A 12 6.55 7.00 8.02
C ILE A 12 5.96 7.03 6.61
N ARG A 13 6.71 7.45 5.60
CA ARG A 13 6.32 7.33 4.19
C ARG A 13 6.06 5.90 3.76
N ARG A 14 6.84 4.94 4.28
CA ARG A 14 6.64 3.50 4.04
C ARG A 14 5.46 2.95 4.82
N GLU A 15 5.23 3.44 6.04
CA GLU A 15 4.15 3.00 6.91
C GLU A 15 2.78 3.53 6.48
N TYR A 16 2.73 4.78 5.99
CA TYR A 16 1.57 5.48 5.46
C TYR A 16 1.80 6.01 4.03
N PRO A 17 1.88 5.13 3.02
CA PRO A 17 1.94 5.54 1.62
C PRO A 17 0.64 6.22 1.17
N ALA A 18 0.71 7.00 0.09
CA ALA A 18 -0.48 7.54 -0.55
C ALA A 18 -1.46 6.42 -0.96
N GLY A 19 -2.74 6.61 -0.69
CA GLY A 19 -3.80 5.61 -0.86
C GLY A 19 -4.11 4.79 0.39
N THR A 20 -3.28 4.85 1.44
CA THR A 20 -3.54 4.14 2.71
C THR A 20 -4.81 4.64 3.37
N ARG A 21 -5.68 3.72 3.79
CA ARG A 21 -6.88 4.07 4.53
C ARG A 21 -6.60 4.12 6.03
N VAL A 22 -7.02 5.18 6.68
CA VAL A 22 -6.75 5.44 8.11
C VAL A 22 -8.00 5.87 8.85
N GLU A 23 -7.98 5.68 10.16
CA GLU A 23 -8.98 6.13 11.12
C GLU A 23 -8.31 6.97 12.21
N LEU A 24 -8.91 8.10 12.56
CA LEU A 24 -8.42 8.95 13.62
C LEU A 24 -8.72 8.34 14.99
N LEU A 25 -7.70 8.12 15.80
CA LEU A 25 -7.82 7.64 17.18
C LEU A 25 -7.64 8.74 18.21
N ARG A 26 -6.81 9.74 17.91
CA ARG A 26 -6.57 10.91 18.77
C ARG A 26 -5.98 12.06 17.97
N MET A 27 -6.49 13.27 18.21
CA MET A 27 -5.87 14.52 17.78
C MET A 27 -6.26 15.59 18.80
N ASP A 28 -5.28 16.34 19.29
CA ASP A 28 -5.45 17.34 20.36
C ASP A 28 -5.54 18.75 19.74
N ASP A 29 -6.54 18.94 18.87
CA ASP A 29 -6.79 20.22 18.19
C ASP A 29 -8.29 20.55 18.21
N VAL A 30 -8.64 21.84 18.32
CA VAL A 30 -10.04 22.31 18.36
C VAL A 30 -10.77 22.06 17.05
N GLN A 31 -10.04 22.06 15.93
CA GLN A 31 -10.54 21.79 14.59
C GLN A 31 -10.39 20.31 14.20
N ALA A 32 -9.94 19.46 15.12
CA ALA A 32 -9.77 18.04 14.88
C ALA A 32 -11.08 17.42 14.35
N PRO A 33 -11.00 16.54 13.34
CA PRO A 33 -12.15 15.74 12.99
C PRO A 33 -12.54 14.84 14.19
N PRO A 34 -13.80 14.42 14.30
CA PRO A 34 -14.23 13.53 15.37
C PRO A 34 -13.39 12.24 15.41
N ILE A 35 -13.11 11.73 16.61
CA ILE A 35 -12.47 10.42 16.76
C ILE A 35 -13.32 9.34 16.06
N GLY A 36 -12.67 8.44 15.32
CA GLY A 36 -13.31 7.46 14.44
C GLY A 36 -13.53 7.96 13.01
N THR A 37 -13.24 9.22 12.71
CA THR A 37 -13.28 9.71 11.33
C THR A 37 -12.26 8.96 10.49
N LYS A 38 -12.71 8.47 9.33
CA LYS A 38 -11.85 7.78 8.37
C LYS A 38 -11.28 8.79 7.36
N GLY A 39 -10.06 8.54 6.86
CA GLY A 39 -9.46 9.32 5.79
C GLY A 39 -8.52 8.50 4.89
N THR A 40 -8.17 9.04 3.73
CA THR A 40 -7.19 8.44 2.80
C THR A 40 -5.92 9.26 2.85
N VAL A 41 -4.79 8.62 3.12
CA VAL A 41 -3.48 9.27 3.09
C VAL A 41 -3.18 9.73 1.67
N THR A 42 -2.81 10.99 1.50
CA THR A 42 -2.40 11.57 0.21
C THR A 42 -0.87 11.71 0.11
N GLY A 43 -0.17 11.66 1.24
CA GLY A 43 1.29 11.62 1.31
C GLY A 43 1.80 11.95 2.71
N VAL A 44 3.13 12.10 2.84
CA VAL A 44 3.79 12.49 4.08
C VAL A 44 4.81 13.59 3.77
N ASP A 45 4.69 14.73 4.44
CA ASP A 45 5.58 15.86 4.23
C ASP A 45 6.93 15.72 4.97
N ASP A 46 7.84 16.66 4.73
CA ASP A 46 9.22 16.59 5.23
C ASP A 46 9.32 16.79 6.76
N THR A 47 8.24 17.18 7.41
CA THR A 47 8.12 17.24 8.89
C THR A 47 7.59 15.95 9.49
N ALA A 48 7.42 14.91 8.68
CA ALA A 48 6.81 13.63 9.05
C ALA A 48 5.32 13.72 9.40
N SER A 49 4.61 14.77 8.96
CA SER A 49 3.16 14.82 9.12
C SER A 49 2.48 14.06 7.98
N VAL A 50 1.49 13.25 8.34
CA VAL A 50 0.71 12.43 7.41
C VAL A 50 -0.43 13.29 6.87
N MET A 51 -0.40 13.55 5.58
CA MET A 51 -1.45 14.28 4.88
C MET A 51 -2.61 13.33 4.63
N VAL A 52 -3.79 13.65 5.17
CA VAL A 52 -4.97 12.79 5.07
C VAL A 52 -6.12 13.59 4.49
N ALA A 53 -6.70 13.07 3.40
CA ALA A 53 -8.00 13.50 2.93
C ALA A 53 -9.08 12.81 3.78
N TRP A 54 -9.56 13.50 4.82
CA TRP A 54 -10.60 12.98 5.70
C TRP A 54 -11.96 12.97 5.01
N ASP A 55 -12.77 11.93 5.24
CA ASP A 55 -14.08 11.77 4.59
C ASP A 55 -15.07 12.86 4.96
N ASN A 56 -14.90 13.45 6.14
CA ASN A 56 -15.73 14.56 6.59
C ASN A 56 -15.33 15.91 5.97
N GLY A 57 -14.32 15.93 5.09
CA GLY A 57 -13.79 17.13 4.45
C GLY A 57 -12.78 17.91 5.27
N SER A 58 -12.30 17.37 6.41
CA SER A 58 -11.22 18.03 7.16
C SER A 58 -9.92 18.06 6.34
N HIS A 59 -9.18 19.15 6.48
CA HIS A 59 -7.89 19.38 5.83
C HIS A 59 -6.70 19.25 6.79
N LEU A 60 -6.93 18.83 8.04
CA LEU A 60 -5.87 18.68 9.02
C LEU A 60 -4.98 17.47 8.73
N HIS A 61 -3.67 17.67 8.85
CA HIS A 61 -2.69 16.60 8.79
C HIS A 61 -2.57 15.93 10.17
N ALA A 62 -2.21 14.65 10.19
CA ALA A 62 -1.87 13.96 11.43
C ALA A 62 -0.36 14.05 11.68
N ILE A 63 0.03 14.70 12.77
CA ILE A 63 1.41 14.93 13.16
C ILE A 63 1.96 13.69 13.86
N TYR A 64 3.07 13.15 13.33
CA TYR A 64 3.72 11.99 13.93
C TYR A 64 4.24 12.30 15.34
N GLY A 65 3.80 11.49 16.31
CA GLY A 65 4.20 11.59 17.72
C GLY A 65 3.26 12.44 18.58
N GLU A 66 2.38 13.23 17.97
CA GLU A 66 1.35 14.02 18.66
C GLU A 66 -0.04 13.39 18.45
N ASP A 67 -0.37 13.14 17.19
CA ASP A 67 -1.63 12.53 16.80
C ASP A 67 -1.54 11.00 16.72
N LYS A 68 -2.68 10.33 16.86
CA LYS A 68 -2.79 8.88 16.68
C LYS A 68 -3.78 8.56 15.58
N ILE A 69 -3.28 7.92 14.54
CA ILE A 69 -4.07 7.34 13.46
C ILE A 69 -3.76 5.85 13.36
N ARG A 70 -4.77 5.06 13.01
CA ARG A 70 -4.63 3.63 12.75
C ARG A 70 -4.98 3.34 11.31
N ARG A 71 -4.17 2.52 10.65
CA ARG A 71 -4.52 1.97 9.33
C ARG A 71 -5.72 1.06 9.46
N ILE A 72 -6.66 1.21 8.56
CA ILE A 72 -7.79 0.30 8.43
C ILE A 72 -7.68 -0.41 7.09
N PRO A 73 -8.02 -1.70 7.00
CA PRO A 73 -8.14 -2.36 5.72
C PRO A 73 -9.15 -1.59 4.86
N LEU A 74 -8.91 -1.53 3.55
CA LEU A 74 -9.94 -1.07 2.65
C LEU A 74 -11.10 -2.05 2.82
N GLU A 75 -12.31 -1.56 3.08
CA GLU A 75 -13.49 -2.40 3.14
C GLU A 75 -13.78 -2.93 1.73
N ARG A 76 -13.03 -3.95 1.31
CA ARG A 76 -13.30 -4.70 0.09
C ARG A 76 -14.56 -5.52 0.31
N LYS A 77 -15.42 -5.53 -0.71
CA LYS A 77 -16.37 -6.63 -0.90
C LYS A 77 -15.59 -7.84 -1.43
N ASP A 78 -14.62 -8.34 -0.68
CA ASP A 78 -13.97 -9.59 -1.04
C ASP A 78 -15.03 -10.69 -0.96
N ASN A 79 -15.12 -11.52 -1.99
CA ASN A 79 -15.87 -12.77 -1.95
C ASN A 79 -15.22 -13.80 -0.98
N GLY A 80 -14.50 -13.36 0.05
CA GLY A 80 -13.74 -14.19 0.99
C GLY A 80 -12.39 -14.69 0.46
N MET A 81 -11.90 -14.14 -0.65
CA MET A 81 -10.69 -14.62 -1.33
C MET A 81 -9.47 -13.80 -0.94
N ASN A 82 -8.48 -14.42 -0.28
CA ASN A 82 -7.27 -13.71 0.12
C ASN A 82 -6.24 -13.61 -1.02
N ALA A 83 -5.24 -12.73 -0.86
CA ALA A 83 -4.19 -12.49 -1.86
C ALA A 83 -3.52 -13.78 -2.35
N LYS A 84 -3.18 -14.68 -1.43
CA LYS A 84 -2.54 -15.96 -1.77
C LYS A 84 -3.40 -16.78 -2.71
N GLN A 85 -4.69 -16.93 -2.41
CA GLN A 85 -5.62 -17.68 -3.26
C GLN A 85 -5.78 -17.03 -4.65
N ALA A 86 -5.78 -15.70 -4.73
CA ALA A 86 -5.88 -14.99 -6.01
C ALA A 86 -4.62 -15.22 -6.87
N PHE A 87 -3.43 -15.03 -6.30
CA PHE A 87 -2.15 -15.20 -7.01
C PHE A 87 -1.87 -16.66 -7.39
N GLU A 88 -2.17 -17.63 -6.52
CA GLU A 88 -2.05 -19.06 -6.83
C GLU A 88 -2.97 -19.47 -7.98
N LYS A 89 -4.21 -18.92 -8.04
CA LYS A 89 -5.11 -19.17 -9.18
C LYS A 89 -4.59 -18.62 -10.51
N LEU A 90 -3.82 -17.53 -10.46
CA LEU A 90 -3.15 -16.98 -11.64
C LEU A 90 -1.83 -17.71 -11.97
N GLY A 91 -1.48 -18.76 -11.21
CA GLY A 91 -0.27 -19.56 -11.40
C GLY A 91 1.00 -18.90 -10.87
N TYR A 92 0.89 -17.93 -9.96
CA TYR A 92 2.04 -17.39 -9.24
C TYR A 92 2.34 -18.22 -8.00
N THR A 93 3.62 -18.38 -7.70
CA THR A 93 4.10 -19.08 -6.50
C THR A 93 4.58 -18.06 -5.49
N GLN A 94 4.12 -18.15 -4.24
CA GLN A 94 4.65 -17.33 -3.15
C GLN A 94 6.10 -17.73 -2.86
N VAL A 95 7.01 -16.78 -2.93
CA VAL A 95 8.46 -17.01 -2.75
C VAL A 95 8.98 -16.38 -1.47
N ARG A 96 8.35 -15.29 -1.03
CA ARG A 96 8.69 -14.63 0.24
C ARG A 96 7.46 -14.00 0.87
N ALA A 97 7.37 -14.01 2.20
CA ALA A 97 6.37 -13.28 2.96
C ALA A 97 7.05 -12.65 4.17
N ASP A 98 7.12 -11.32 4.19
CA ASP A 98 7.53 -10.51 5.34
C ASP A 98 6.29 -9.83 5.93
N ASP A 99 6.43 -9.17 7.09
CA ASP A 99 5.33 -8.45 7.74
C ASP A 99 4.65 -7.39 6.82
N ASP A 100 5.39 -6.87 5.85
CA ASP A 100 5.02 -5.69 5.04
C ASP A 100 4.72 -6.02 3.55
N TYR A 101 5.33 -7.10 3.03
CA TYR A 101 5.24 -7.50 1.62
C TYR A 101 5.23 -9.01 1.45
N ILE A 102 4.47 -9.48 0.46
CA ILE A 102 4.51 -10.85 -0.03
C ILE A 102 4.99 -10.84 -1.48
N ILE A 103 6.03 -11.59 -1.78
CA ILE A 103 6.59 -11.73 -3.12
C ILE A 103 6.02 -13.00 -3.75
N TYR A 104 5.44 -12.84 -4.93
CA TYR A 104 4.89 -13.88 -5.78
C TYR A 104 5.65 -13.90 -7.10
N GLU A 105 6.12 -15.06 -7.54
CA GLU A 105 6.87 -15.19 -8.79
C GLU A 105 6.14 -16.10 -9.77
N LYS A 106 6.29 -15.83 -11.06
CA LYS A 106 5.77 -16.69 -12.13
C LYS A 106 6.73 -16.69 -13.30
N GLU A 107 7.07 -17.88 -13.78
CA GLU A 107 7.69 -18.02 -15.10
C GLU A 107 6.62 -17.79 -16.17
N ILE A 108 6.89 -16.84 -17.06
CA ILE A 108 6.06 -16.58 -18.23
C ILE A 108 6.85 -17.09 -19.44
N ASP A 109 6.30 -18.09 -20.12
CA ASP A 109 6.90 -18.69 -21.32
C ASP A 109 7.04 -17.60 -22.41
N GLY A 110 8.27 -17.28 -22.81
CA GLY A 110 8.56 -16.34 -23.91
C GLY A 110 9.58 -15.22 -23.66
N GLY A 111 10.24 -15.17 -22.50
CA GLY A 111 11.36 -14.25 -22.26
C GLY A 111 12.35 -14.85 -21.27
N ALA A 112 13.64 -14.57 -21.42
CA ALA A 112 14.70 -15.10 -20.57
C ALA A 112 14.66 -14.57 -19.11
N ASP A 113 13.66 -13.76 -18.76
CA ASP A 113 13.59 -12.99 -17.52
C ASP A 113 12.45 -13.48 -16.61
N LYS A 114 12.81 -13.90 -15.40
CA LYS A 114 11.88 -14.25 -14.32
C LYS A 114 11.10 -13.00 -13.88
N LYS A 115 9.76 -13.06 -13.89
CA LYS A 115 8.90 -11.94 -13.46
C LYS A 115 8.54 -12.08 -11.98
N VAL A 116 8.70 -10.99 -11.23
CA VAL A 116 8.51 -10.92 -9.78
C VAL A 116 7.36 -9.97 -9.49
N VAL A 117 6.33 -10.44 -8.79
CA VAL A 117 5.18 -9.64 -8.39
C VAL A 117 5.22 -9.44 -6.89
N ASP A 118 5.45 -8.20 -6.47
CA ASP A 118 5.45 -7.79 -5.08
C ASP A 118 4.03 -7.37 -4.68
N PHE A 119 3.38 -8.13 -3.80
CA PHE A 119 2.13 -7.73 -3.19
C PHE A 119 2.39 -7.06 -1.84
N CYS A 120 2.03 -5.79 -1.71
CA CYS A 120 2.03 -5.14 -0.41
C CYS A 120 0.74 -5.48 0.33
N THR A 121 0.85 -6.35 1.33
CA THR A 121 -0.27 -6.69 2.23
C THR A 121 -0.79 -5.48 2.98
N GLN A 122 0.05 -4.48 3.22
CA GLN A 122 -0.32 -3.28 3.99
C GLN A 122 -1.14 -2.27 3.19
N LEU A 123 -0.89 -2.19 1.88
CA LEU A 123 -1.60 -1.29 0.97
C LEU A 123 -2.72 -1.97 0.21
N GLU A 124 -2.85 -3.30 0.37
CA GLU A 124 -3.64 -4.16 -0.51
C GLU A 124 -3.40 -3.87 -2.00
N ASN A 125 -2.15 -3.48 -2.32
CA ASN A 125 -1.77 -3.00 -3.63
C ASN A 125 -0.72 -3.91 -4.24
N VAL A 126 -0.87 -4.18 -5.53
CA VAL A 126 0.02 -5.04 -6.30
C VAL A 126 1.07 -4.15 -6.96
N ARG A 127 2.34 -4.48 -6.77
CA ARG A 127 3.44 -3.91 -7.54
C ARG A 127 4.06 -5.02 -8.37
N VAL A 128 4.35 -4.72 -9.63
CA VAL A 128 4.95 -5.69 -10.55
C VAL A 128 6.34 -5.20 -10.91
N SER A 129 7.33 -6.05 -10.66
CA SER A 129 8.73 -5.79 -10.92
C SER A 129 9.33 -6.96 -11.73
N PHE A 130 10.56 -6.81 -12.21
CA PHE A 130 11.28 -7.92 -12.80
C PHE A 130 12.74 -7.84 -12.37
N GLU A 131 13.32 -8.99 -12.03
CA GLU A 131 14.76 -9.11 -11.88
C GLU A 131 15.34 -9.19 -13.30
N SER A 132 15.89 -8.06 -13.77
CA SER A 132 16.84 -8.08 -14.88
C SER A 132 18.23 -8.00 -14.27
N GLU A 133 19.20 -8.75 -14.80
CA GLU A 133 20.60 -8.75 -14.35
C GLU A 133 21.31 -7.37 -14.47
N MET A 134 20.60 -6.30 -14.84
CA MET A 134 21.11 -4.94 -14.93
C MET A 134 20.24 -3.96 -14.12
N ASP A 135 20.91 -3.23 -13.23
CA ASP A 135 20.49 -2.10 -12.39
C ASP A 135 19.06 -1.55 -12.59
N THR A 136 18.36 -1.44 -11.46
CA THR A 136 17.03 -0.84 -11.21
C THR A 136 15.80 -1.67 -11.63
N PRO A 137 14.94 -2.11 -10.68
CA PRO A 137 13.68 -2.77 -11.01
C PRO A 137 12.78 -1.80 -11.79
N SER A 138 12.60 -2.06 -13.08
CA SER A 138 11.71 -1.28 -13.93
C SER A 138 10.27 -1.79 -13.74
N ILE A 139 9.32 -0.87 -13.56
CA ILE A 139 7.91 -1.22 -13.39
C ILE A 139 7.31 -1.50 -14.76
N ASP A 140 6.86 -2.73 -15.01
CA ASP A 140 6.15 -3.09 -16.23
C ASP A 140 4.66 -2.72 -16.10
N MET A 141 4.30 -1.54 -16.61
CA MET A 141 2.93 -1.05 -16.61
C MET A 141 1.98 -1.90 -17.45
N GLY A 142 2.47 -2.62 -18.46
CA GLY A 142 1.66 -3.52 -19.29
C GLY A 142 1.25 -4.77 -18.53
N LEU A 143 2.23 -5.40 -17.88
CA LEU A 143 2.02 -6.57 -17.03
C LEU A 143 1.21 -6.21 -15.77
N PHE A 144 1.45 -5.05 -15.16
CA PHE A 144 0.62 -4.54 -14.07
C PHE A 144 -0.86 -4.41 -14.46
N LYS A 145 -1.15 -3.85 -15.64
CA LYS A 145 -2.53 -3.78 -16.15
C LYS A 145 -3.10 -5.16 -16.41
N ALA A 146 -2.34 -6.07 -17.03
CA ALA A 146 -2.80 -7.42 -17.32
C ALA A 146 -3.11 -8.23 -16.04
N ILE A 147 -2.28 -8.10 -15.00
CA ILE A 147 -2.50 -8.74 -13.70
C ILE A 147 -3.70 -8.09 -13.00
N SER A 148 -3.79 -6.75 -13.01
CA SER A 148 -4.94 -6.04 -12.43
C SER A 148 -6.27 -6.46 -13.04
N VAL A 149 -6.32 -6.64 -14.37
CA VAL A 149 -7.52 -7.14 -15.07
C VAL A 149 -7.86 -8.57 -14.64
N GLN A 150 -6.87 -9.48 -14.66
CA GLN A 150 -7.08 -10.88 -14.25
C GLN A 150 -7.57 -10.99 -12.80
N LEU A 151 -7.01 -10.17 -11.91
CA LEU A 151 -7.44 -10.09 -10.52
C LEU A 151 -8.86 -9.52 -10.38
N ALA A 152 -9.26 -8.60 -11.26
CA ALA A 152 -10.63 -8.10 -11.29
C ALA A 152 -11.62 -9.12 -11.84
N GLU A 153 -11.23 -9.91 -12.85
CA GLU A 153 -12.02 -11.04 -13.36
C GLU A 153 -12.22 -12.13 -12.30
N LEU A 154 -11.22 -12.33 -11.42
CA LEU A 154 -11.34 -13.20 -10.25
C LEU A 154 -12.24 -12.63 -9.14
N GLY A 155 -12.74 -11.40 -9.30
CA GLY A 155 -13.53 -10.70 -8.28
C GLY A 155 -12.71 -10.34 -7.04
N TRP A 156 -11.38 -10.30 -7.16
CA TRP A 156 -10.50 -9.92 -6.08
C TRP A 156 -10.35 -8.40 -6.03
N ALA A 157 -10.01 -7.76 -7.16
CA ALA A 157 -9.85 -6.30 -7.27
C ALA A 157 -10.98 -5.65 -8.09
N GLN A 158 -11.32 -4.38 -7.83
CA GLN A 158 -12.21 -3.59 -8.68
C GLN A 158 -11.42 -2.53 -9.45
#